data_AF-A0A7X5Q2Q3-F1
#
_entry.id   AF-A0A7X5Q2Q3-F1
#
_cell.length_a   1.000
_cell.length_b   1.000
_cell.length_c   1.000
_cell.angle_alpha   90.00
_cell.angle_beta   90.00
_cell.angle_gamma   90.00
#
_symmetry.space_group_name_H-M   'P 1'
#
loop_
_entity.id
_entity.type
_entity.pdbx_description
1 polymer ?
#
loop_
_entity_poly.entity_id
_entity_poly.type
_entity_poly.pdbx_seq_one_letter_code
_entity_poly.pdbx_strand_id
1 'polypeptide(L)'
;MIECKKFKYHEKGNLVGFADLYIEKWEAEIVGCAYFKKGNSRWISLPGKEYEKDGEKKYLPFLRFTRKQVWQAFMDQASHAIQEHLSSLQPEENGNQ
;
A
#
# COMPACT_ATOMS: atom_id res chain seq x y z
N MET A 1 4.78 -9.31 12.15
CA MET A 1 4.06 -8.03 12.02
C MET A 1 4.28 -7.43 10.63
N ILE A 2 3.41 -6.52 10.16
CA ILE A 2 3.65 -5.69 8.98
C ILE A 2 3.72 -4.23 9.43
N GLU A 3 4.72 -3.50 8.97
CA GLU A 3 4.92 -2.09 9.30
C GLU A 3 5.06 -1.26 8.03
N CYS A 4 4.45 -0.07 7.99
CA CYS A 4 4.71 0.91 6.95
C CYS A 4 5.93 1.73 7.36
N LYS A 5 7.06 1.56 6.68
CA LYS A 5 8.31 2.27 6.98
C LYS A 5 8.35 3.65 6.36
N LYS A 6 7.74 3.80 5.20
CA LYS A 6 7.72 5.05 4.44
C LYS A 6 6.41 5.18 3.69
N PHE A 7 5.87 6.39 3.66
CA PHE A 7 4.77 6.75 2.78
C PHE A 7 5.11 8.00 1.96
N LYS A 8 4.92 7.93 0.64
CA LYS A 8 5.07 9.06 -0.28
C LYS A 8 3.73 9.37 -0.93
N TYR A 9 3.17 10.54 -0.59
CA TYR A 9 1.95 11.04 -1.24
C TYR A 9 2.14 11.24 -2.74
N HIS A 10 1.14 10.82 -3.51
CA HIS A 10 1.08 11.00 -4.95
C HIS A 10 -0.38 10.90 -5.39
N GLU A 11 -1.08 12.03 -5.38
CA GLU A 11 -2.51 12.08 -5.67
C GLU A 11 -2.77 12.09 -7.18
N LYS A 12 -3.31 10.98 -7.70
CA LYS A 12 -3.70 10.85 -9.11
C LYS A 12 -4.91 9.94 -9.26
N GLY A 13 -6.09 10.53 -9.46
CA GLY A 13 -7.35 9.79 -9.49
C GLY A 13 -7.60 9.11 -8.14
N ASN A 14 -7.68 7.78 -8.11
CA ASN A 14 -7.84 7.03 -6.87
C ASN A 14 -6.51 6.72 -6.16
N LEU A 15 -5.36 6.98 -6.80
CA LEU A 15 -4.05 6.75 -6.18
C LEU A 15 -3.79 7.85 -5.14
N VAL A 16 -3.50 7.45 -3.91
CA VAL A 16 -3.18 8.36 -2.79
C VAL A 16 -1.67 8.52 -2.66
N GLY A 17 -0.93 7.42 -2.83
CA GLY A 17 0.51 7.42 -2.67
C GLY A 17 1.11 6.02 -2.74
N PHE A 18 2.38 5.95 -2.36
CA PHE A 18 3.16 4.72 -2.34
C PHE A 18 3.72 4.47 -0.94
N ALA A 19 3.63 3.23 -0.49
CA ALA A 19 4.11 2.77 0.80
C ALA A 19 5.22 1.72 0.62
N ASP A 20 6.24 1.78 1.47
CA ASP A 20 7.22 0.71 1.62
C ASP A 20 6.87 -0.08 2.89
N LEU A 21 6.66 -1.39 2.73
CA LEU A 21 6.10 -2.28 3.75
C LEU A 21 7.13 -3.28 4.24
N TYR A 22 7.49 -3.22 5.51
CA TYR A 22 8.37 -4.19 6.16
C TYR A 22 7.58 -5.36 6.73
N ILE A 23 8.04 -6.59 6.48
CA ILE A 23 7.43 -7.83 6.95
C ILE A 23 8.45 -8.53 7.84
N GLU A 24 8.23 -8.44 9.15
CA GLU A 24 9.14 -8.93 10.18
C GLU A 24 9.51 -10.41 10.01
N LYS A 25 8.53 -11.28 9.72
CA LYS A 25 8.77 -12.72 9.55
C LYS A 25 9.72 -13.04 8.40
N TRP A 26 9.80 -12.16 7.41
CA TRP A 26 10.63 -12.34 6.22
C TRP A 26 11.92 -11.53 6.30
N GLU A 27 12.06 -10.67 7.30
CA GLU A 27 13.11 -9.66 7.40
C GLU A 27 13.31 -8.92 6.07
N ALA A 28 12.18 -8.58 5.42
CA ALA A 28 12.16 -8.07 4.07
C ALA A 28 11.18 -6.91 3.92
N GLU A 29 11.49 -6.02 2.98
CA GLU A 29 10.66 -4.87 2.62
C GLU A 29 10.11 -5.03 1.20
N ILE A 30 8.82 -4.75 1.04
CA ILE A 30 8.18 -4.60 -0.26
C ILE A 30 8.11 -3.12 -0.58
N VAL A 31 9.00 -2.69 -1.47
CA VAL A 31 9.14 -1.29 -1.87
C VAL A 31 8.13 -0.91 -2.97
N GLY A 32 7.49 0.24 -2.83
CA GLY A 32 6.63 0.84 -3.85
C GLY A 32 5.23 0.24 -3.95
N CYS A 33 4.63 -0.19 -2.84
CA CYS A 33 3.23 -0.62 -2.82
C CYS A 33 2.31 0.58 -3.06
N ALA A 34 1.47 0.52 -4.09
CA ALA A 34 0.55 1.61 -4.40
C ALA A 34 -0.69 1.54 -3.51
N TYR A 35 -1.04 2.64 -2.86
CA TYR A 35 -2.20 2.75 -1.97
C TYR A 35 -3.28 3.63 -2.60
N PHE A 36 -4.49 3.09 -2.68
CA PHE A 36 -5.61 3.72 -3.36
C PHE A 36 -6.80 3.93 -2.43
N LYS A 37 -7.61 4.94 -2.74
CA LYS A 37 -8.86 5.25 -2.06
C LYS A 37 -9.92 5.67 -3.08
N LYS A 38 -11.12 5.11 -2.95
CA LYS A 38 -12.33 5.53 -3.70
C LYS A 38 -13.53 5.52 -2.75
N GLY A 39 -13.99 6.71 -2.34
CA GLY A 39 -14.99 6.84 -1.29
C GLY A 39 -14.51 6.19 0.02
N ASN A 40 -15.28 5.22 0.52
CA ASN A 40 -14.92 4.45 1.72
C ASN A 40 -14.03 3.24 1.43
N SER A 41 -13.86 2.86 0.16
CA SER A 41 -13.03 1.72 -0.23
C SER A 41 -11.56 2.12 -0.32
N ARG A 42 -10.68 1.26 0.20
CA ARG A 42 -9.23 1.38 0.12
C ARG A 42 -8.65 0.05 -0.33
N TRP A 43 -7.57 0.09 -1.10
CA TRP A 43 -6.85 -1.11 -1.50
C TRP A 43 -5.37 -0.82 -1.74
N ILE A 44 -4.58 -1.88 -1.72
CA ILE A 44 -3.13 -1.85 -1.98
C ILE A 44 -2.87 -2.70 -3.22
N SER A 45 -2.01 -2.19 -4.10
CA SER A 45 -1.45 -2.98 -5.19
C SER A 45 0.03 -3.20 -4.93
N LEU A 46 0.45 -4.46 -4.95
CA LEU A 46 1.87 -4.81 -4.85
C LEU A 46 2.63 -4.33 -6.09
N PRO A 47 3.94 -4.06 -5.96
CA PRO A 47 4.78 -3.68 -7.09
C PRO A 47 4.79 -4.79 -8.15
N GLY A 48 4.83 -4.35 -9.39
CA GLY A 48 4.83 -5.23 -10.55
C GLY A 48 5.35 -4.53 -11.79
N LYS A 49 5.67 -5.34 -12.80
CA LYS A 49 6.10 -4.85 -14.11
C LYS A 49 4.87 -4.54 -14.96
N GLU A 50 4.76 -3.29 -15.42
CA GLU A 50 3.80 -2.91 -16.46
C GLU A 50 4.20 -3.56 -17.79
N TYR A 51 3.22 -4.10 -18.50
CA TYR A 51 3.39 -4.61 -19.85
C TYR A 51 2.13 -4.32 -20.67
N GLU A 52 2.29 -4.24 -21.98
CA GLU A 52 1.16 -4.11 -22.89
C GLU A 52 0.77 -5.49 -23.41
N LYS A 53 -0.53 -5.77 -23.44
CA LYS A 53 -1.08 -6.94 -24.08
C LYS A 53 -2.39 -6.55 -24.74
N ASP A 54 -2.49 -6.79 -26.04
CA ASP A 54 -3.68 -6.50 -26.84
C ASP A 54 -4.10 -5.01 -26.77
N GLY A 55 -3.12 -4.09 -26.72
CA GLY A 55 -3.34 -2.64 -26.60
C GLY A 55 -3.77 -2.19 -25.19
N GLU A 56 -3.90 -3.11 -24.23
CA GLU A 56 -4.22 -2.80 -22.84
C GLU A 56 -2.99 -2.86 -21.94
N LYS A 57 -2.86 -1.88 -21.05
CA LYS A 57 -1.87 -1.91 -19.98
C LYS A 57 -2.26 -2.94 -18.93
N LYS A 58 -1.36 -3.88 -18.66
CA LYS A 58 -1.48 -4.92 -17.64
C LYS A 58 -0.29 -4.86 -16.69
N TYR A 59 -0.44 -5.44 -15.51
CA TYR A 59 0.61 -5.50 -14.49
C TYR A 59 0.90 -6.94 -14.11
N LEU A 60 2.16 -7.34 -14.19
CA LEU A 60 2.65 -8.62 -13.71
C LEU A 60 3.25 -8.42 -12.31
N PRO A 61 2.66 -8.99 -11.24
CA PRO A 61 3.16 -8.76 -9.89
C PRO A 61 4.52 -9.45 -9.67
N PHE A 62 5.44 -8.79 -8.96
CA PHE A 62 6.71 -9.41 -8.57
C PHE A 62 6.56 -10.41 -7.43
N LEU A 63 5.57 -10.20 -6.57
CA LEU A 63 5.22 -11.07 -5.46
C LEU A 63 3.76 -11.45 -5.54
N ARG A 64 3.46 -12.74 -5.32
CA ARG A 64 2.09 -13.25 -5.22
C ARG A 64 1.95 -14.19 -4.03
N PHE A 65 0.85 -14.07 -3.31
CA PHE A 65 0.45 -15.03 -2.30
C PHE A 65 -0.40 -16.11 -2.94
N THR A 66 0.03 -17.37 -2.87
CA THR A 66 -0.65 -18.50 -3.53
C THR A 66 -1.93 -18.93 -2.82
N ARG A 67 -2.10 -18.55 -1.54
CA ARG A 67 -3.27 -18.87 -0.73
C ARG A 67 -4.10 -17.62 -0.50
N LYS A 68 -5.38 -17.66 -0.87
CA LYS A 68 -6.33 -16.54 -0.73
C LYS A 68 -6.42 -16.01 0.70
N GLN A 69 -6.41 -16.90 1.70
CA GLN A 69 -6.48 -16.53 3.11
C GLN A 69 -5.26 -15.73 3.55
N VAL A 70 -4.06 -16.12 3.06
CA VAL A 70 -2.82 -15.40 3.38
C VAL A 70 -2.77 -14.06 2.67
N TRP A 71 -3.25 -14.00 1.42
CA TRP A 71 -3.42 -12.72 0.71
C TRP A 71 -4.32 -11.76 1.48
N GLN A 72 -5.50 -12.22 1.91
CA GLN A 72 -6.42 -11.37 2.66
C GLN A 72 -5.80 -10.88 3.97
N ALA A 73 -5.21 -11.78 4.75
CA ALA A 73 -4.56 -11.43 6.01
C ALA A 73 -3.38 -10.44 5.83
N PHE A 74 -2.64 -10.56 4.73
CA PHE A 74 -1.61 -9.60 4.36
C PHE A 74 -2.22 -8.23 4.04
N MET A 75 -3.26 -8.19 3.22
CA MET A 75 -3.92 -6.95 2.80
C MET A 75 -4.53 -6.18 3.96
N ASP A 76 -5.17 -6.88 4.90
CA ASP A 76 -5.76 -6.27 6.09
C ASP A 76 -4.69 -5.64 6.98
N GLN A 77 -3.61 -6.39 7.28
CA GLN A 77 -2.49 -5.89 8.10
C GLN A 77 -1.74 -4.74 7.41
N ALA A 78 -1.46 -4.85 6.11
CA ALA A 78 -0.79 -3.80 5.36
C ALA A 78 -1.63 -2.52 5.30
N SER A 79 -2.95 -2.64 5.12
CA SER A 79 -3.84 -1.48 5.11
C SER A 79 -3.92 -0.82 6.48
N HIS A 80 -3.91 -1.60 7.56
CA HIS A 80 -3.85 -1.08 8.92
C HIS A 80 -2.54 -0.34 9.17
N ALA A 81 -1.40 -0.95 8.86
CA ALA A 81 -0.07 -0.37 9.07
C ALA A 81 0.13 0.96 8.32
N ILE A 82 -0.40 1.06 7.08
CA ILE A 82 -0.39 2.32 6.33
C ILE A 82 -1.25 3.38 7.02
N GLN A 83 -2.46 3.02 7.48
CA GLN A 83 -3.35 3.97 8.14
C GLN A 83 -2.75 4.49 9.45
N GLU A 84 -2.20 3.62 10.28
CA GLU A 84 -1.50 4.02 11.50
C GLU A 84 -0.33 4.96 11.21
N HIS A 85 0.49 4.64 10.21
CA HIS A 85 1.59 5.50 9.78
C HIS A 85 1.09 6.87 9.32
N LEU A 86 0.05 6.92 8.48
CA LEU A 86 -0.53 8.18 8.02
C LEU A 86 -1.13 9.01 9.16
N SER A 87 -1.82 8.38 10.10
CA SER A 87 -2.35 9.06 11.29
C SER A 87 -1.24 9.60 12.19
N SER A 88 -0.11 8.89 12.32
CA SER A 88 1.04 9.38 13.08
C SER A 88 1.77 10.55 12.41
N LEU A 89 1.61 10.72 11.09
CA LEU A 89 2.21 11.80 10.31
C LEU A 89 1.37 13.08 10.27
N GLN A 90 0.12 13.08 10.75
CA GLN A 90 -0.67 14.29 10.90
C GLN A 90 -0.45 14.85 12.31
N PRO A 91 0.35 15.93 12.50
CA PRO A 91 0.32 16.67 13.74
C PRO A 91 -1.03 17.39 13.85
N GLU A 92 -1.58 17.41 15.05
CA GLU A 92 -2.67 18.29 15.51
C GLU A 92 -2.65 19.65 14.78
N GLU A 93 -3.54 19.88 13.81
CA GLU A 93 -3.81 21.23 13.32
C GLU A 93 -4.71 21.96 14.34
N ASN A 94 -4.06 22.84 15.11
CA ASN A 94 -4.57 24.06 15.75
C ASN A 94 -5.36 23.93 17.08
N GLY A 95 -4.60 23.72 18.17
CA GLY A 95 -4.82 24.47 19.41
C GLY A 95 -4.05 25.80 19.37
N ASN A 96 -4.70 26.88 19.83
CA ASN A 96 -4.24 28.28 19.99
C ASN A 96 -4.14 29.16 18.73
N GLN A 97 -5.13 30.02 18.50
CA GLN A 97 -5.28 31.33 19.14
C GLN A 97 -6.69 31.90 18.91
#